data_AF-A0AAV4ZSZ5-F1
#
_entry.id   AF-A0AAV4ZSZ5-F1
#
_cell.length_a   1.000
_cell.length_b   1.000
_cell.length_c   1.000
_cell.angle_alpha   90.00
_cell.angle_beta   90.00
_cell.angle_gamma   90.00
#
_symmetry.space_group_name_H-M   'P 1'
#
loop_
_entity.id
_entity.type
_entity.pdbx_description
1 polymer ?
#
loop_
_entity_poly.entity_id
_entity_poly.type
_entity_poly.pdbx_seq_one_letter_code
_entity_poly.pdbx_strand_id
1 'polypeptide(L)'
;MAAGERSHGLTRRHGLALGLSAAAAVCRPFAAATAPRRYVLDPVRIAEGVWTVYGAQEAITAENGGAIANVTLLDTREGCVLIDAGPSHRFGTALDALARDLTGKPVVRVYLTHLHADHSLGATAFPDTVLWAGPGLRTDLARFGNDLASGMYRVAGDWMRGTGVPKPAMEAREGAEDVGGRRFRLLRLSGHTREDLCLFEEASGLLFPGDLVFLDRAATTPDADLPRWRTALRTIADIPCGLLVPGHGPAEAGRRGIDQTLAWLDAVEAGIGAGFELGLDVTEIMARPLPDWADGIAVARYEYARSVMHLLPEIEADRLPNLSAL
;
A
#
# COMPACT_ATOMS: atom_id res chain seq x y z
N MET A 1 69.87 -48.07 52.79
CA MET A 1 68.85 -47.65 53.78
C MET A 1 68.30 -46.30 53.33
N ALA A 2 67.02 -46.04 53.18
CA ALA A 2 65.83 -46.87 53.21
C ALA A 2 64.69 -46.12 52.49
N ALA A 3 63.86 -46.90 51.81
CA ALA A 3 62.42 -46.75 51.63
C ALA A 3 61.83 -45.61 50.75
N GLY A 4 60.93 -46.04 49.86
CA GLY A 4 59.81 -45.20 49.43
C GLY A 4 59.32 -45.44 48.00
N GLU A 5 58.83 -46.64 47.68
CA GLU A 5 57.81 -46.78 46.62
C GLU A 5 56.58 -45.97 47.02
N ARG A 6 56.14 -45.06 46.16
CA ARG A 6 54.74 -44.61 46.17
C ARG A 6 54.21 -44.47 44.74
N SER A 7 53.18 -45.29 44.50
CA SER A 7 52.31 -45.28 43.35
C SER A 7 51.76 -43.88 43.06
N HIS A 8 51.92 -43.41 41.82
CA HIS A 8 51.11 -42.32 41.31
C HIS A 8 50.09 -42.87 40.32
N GLY A 9 48.86 -43.02 40.82
CA GLY A 9 47.68 -43.25 40.01
C GLY A 9 47.54 -42.17 38.95
N LEU A 10 47.03 -42.58 37.80
CA LEU A 10 46.62 -41.69 36.71
C LEU A 10 45.73 -40.58 37.26
N THR A 11 46.30 -39.39 37.41
CA THR A 11 45.56 -38.19 37.76
C THR A 11 44.66 -37.81 36.59
N ARG A 12 43.47 -37.30 36.90
CA ARG A 12 42.40 -36.81 35.99
C ARG A 12 42.84 -35.76 34.93
N ARG A 13 44.14 -35.50 34.74
CA ARG A 13 44.69 -34.50 33.82
C ARG A 13 45.02 -35.00 32.41
N HIS A 14 44.82 -36.29 32.11
CA HIS A 14 45.07 -36.81 30.75
C HIS A 14 43.80 -37.01 29.89
N GLY A 15 42.62 -36.63 30.40
CA GLY A 15 41.34 -36.72 29.68
C GLY A 15 40.88 -35.43 28.98
N LEU A 16 41.74 -34.41 28.86
CA LEU A 16 41.34 -33.08 28.36
C LEU A 16 42.10 -32.60 27.12
N ALA A 17 42.93 -33.45 26.51
CA ALA A 17 43.72 -33.08 25.32
C ALA A 17 43.22 -33.69 23.99
N LEU A 18 42.15 -34.50 24.01
CA LEU A 18 41.57 -35.11 22.79
C LEU A 18 40.11 -34.67 22.51
N GLY A 19 39.54 -33.83 23.36
CA GLY A 19 38.16 -33.33 23.21
C GLY A 19 38.01 -31.97 22.54
N LEU A 20 39.11 -31.27 22.22
CA LEU A 20 39.08 -29.87 21.75
C LEU A 20 39.38 -29.67 20.26
N SER A 21 39.70 -30.74 19.51
CA SER A 21 39.98 -30.64 18.06
C SER A 21 38.85 -31.16 17.16
N ALA A 22 37.80 -31.77 17.70
CA ALA A 22 36.67 -32.30 16.91
C ALA A 22 35.38 -31.45 17.00
N ALA A 23 35.29 -30.48 17.91
CA ALA A 23 34.13 -29.60 18.05
C ALA A 23 34.26 -28.27 17.26
N ALA A 24 35.40 -28.03 16.60
CA ALA A 24 35.63 -26.80 15.83
C ALA A 24 35.18 -26.89 14.35
N ALA A 25 34.62 -28.03 13.92
CA ALA A 25 34.41 -28.30 12.49
C ALA A 25 32.96 -28.18 11.98
N VAL A 26 31.96 -27.85 12.81
CA VAL A 26 30.57 -27.68 12.32
C VAL A 26 29.83 -26.52 13.00
N CYS A 27 30.48 -25.37 13.09
CA CYS A 27 29.76 -24.09 13.10
C CYS A 27 30.21 -23.32 11.87
N ARG A 28 29.71 -23.73 10.69
CA ARG A 28 29.64 -22.78 9.59
C ARG A 28 28.74 -21.66 10.10
N PRO A 29 29.22 -20.41 10.27
CA PRO A 29 28.30 -19.32 10.49
C PRO A 29 27.28 -19.40 9.37
N PHE A 30 26.01 -19.45 9.73
CA PHE A 30 24.93 -19.39 8.76
C PHE A 30 25.08 -18.03 8.08
N ALA A 31 25.82 -17.98 6.98
CA ALA A 31 25.98 -16.79 6.18
C ALA A 31 24.68 -16.62 5.39
N ALA A 32 23.57 -16.39 6.10
CA ALA A 32 22.40 -15.75 5.52
C ALA A 32 22.66 -14.25 5.49
N ALA A 33 23.76 -13.83 4.85
CA ALA A 33 23.87 -12.49 4.33
C ALA A 33 23.18 -12.50 2.95
N THR A 34 21.90 -12.83 2.91
CA THR A 34 21.08 -12.48 1.75
C THR A 34 21.14 -10.96 1.66
N ALA A 35 21.69 -10.45 0.55
CA ALA A 35 21.72 -9.01 0.32
C ALA A 35 20.31 -8.44 0.57
N PRO A 36 20.19 -7.29 1.25
CA PRO A 36 18.89 -6.73 1.55
C PRO A 36 18.10 -6.56 0.25
N ARG A 37 16.83 -7.00 0.25
CA ARG A 37 15.95 -6.91 -0.91
C ARG A 37 15.86 -5.45 -1.37
N ARG A 38 15.92 -5.22 -2.69
CA ARG A 38 15.86 -3.89 -3.32
C ARG A 38 14.76 -3.85 -4.36
N TYR A 39 14.02 -2.76 -4.41
CA TYR A 39 13.10 -2.49 -5.50
C TYR A 39 13.88 -2.01 -6.72
N VAL A 40 13.52 -2.53 -7.88
CA VAL A 40 13.92 -1.97 -9.18
C VAL A 40 12.68 -1.29 -9.73
N LEU A 41 12.69 0.04 -9.74
CA LEU A 41 11.56 0.85 -10.20
C LEU A 41 11.71 1.12 -11.70
N ASP A 42 10.62 0.97 -12.45
CA ASP A 42 10.57 1.22 -13.90
C ASP A 42 9.65 2.42 -14.18
N PRO A 43 10.17 3.65 -14.20
CA PRO A 43 9.37 4.85 -14.41
C PRO A 43 8.91 4.98 -15.86
N VAL A 44 7.60 5.09 -16.08
CA VAL A 44 7.03 5.43 -17.38
C VAL A 44 6.79 6.93 -17.44
N ARG A 45 7.41 7.62 -18.41
CA ARG A 45 7.15 9.04 -18.66
C ARG A 45 5.76 9.22 -19.28
N ILE A 46 4.84 9.86 -18.58
CA ILE A 46 3.45 10.08 -19.02
C ILE A 46 3.20 11.51 -19.54
N ALA A 47 4.04 12.46 -19.14
CA ALA A 47 4.02 13.84 -19.64
C ALA A 47 5.40 14.48 -19.48
N GLU A 48 5.54 15.74 -19.90
CA GLU A 48 6.77 16.48 -19.70
C GLU A 48 7.08 16.68 -18.21
N GLY A 49 8.22 16.13 -17.78
CA GLY A 49 8.65 16.17 -16.38
C GLY A 49 7.74 15.37 -15.44
N VAL A 50 6.99 14.39 -15.94
CA VAL A 50 6.12 13.54 -15.12
C VAL A 50 6.33 12.06 -15.46
N TRP A 51 6.54 11.26 -14.42
CA TRP A 51 6.76 9.81 -14.53
C TRP A 51 5.89 9.07 -13.52
N THR A 52 5.36 7.92 -13.90
CA THR A 52 4.64 7.03 -13.00
C THR A 52 5.35 5.69 -12.92
N VAL A 53 5.57 5.21 -11.71
CA VAL A 53 5.94 3.81 -11.44
C VAL A 53 4.62 3.06 -11.24
N TYR A 54 4.29 2.18 -12.17
CA TYR A 54 3.06 1.38 -12.08
C TYR A 54 3.22 0.21 -11.12
N GLY A 55 2.22 0.00 -10.29
CA GLY A 55 2.19 -1.14 -9.38
C GLY A 55 1.73 -2.43 -10.05
N ALA A 56 2.13 -3.56 -9.47
CA ALA A 56 1.73 -4.89 -9.95
C ALA A 56 0.20 -5.07 -9.86
N GLN A 57 -0.39 -5.64 -10.91
CA GLN A 57 -1.82 -5.99 -10.99
C GLN A 57 -2.09 -7.32 -10.26
N GLU A 58 -1.68 -7.39 -9.01
CA GLU A 58 -1.66 -8.60 -8.19
C GLU A 58 -2.15 -8.30 -6.77
N ALA A 59 -2.35 -9.34 -5.96
CA ALA A 59 -2.50 -9.17 -4.52
C ALA A 59 -1.14 -8.80 -3.90
N ILE A 60 -1.14 -8.23 -2.70
CA ILE A 60 0.08 -8.02 -1.93
C ILE A 60 0.71 -9.38 -1.62
N THR A 61 1.97 -9.57 -1.99
CA THR A 61 2.72 -10.80 -1.75
C THR A 61 4.14 -10.52 -1.27
N ALA A 62 4.84 -11.54 -0.77
CA ALA A 62 6.26 -11.44 -0.47
C ALA A 62 7.11 -11.30 -1.74
N GLU A 63 6.61 -11.78 -2.88
CA GLU A 63 7.27 -11.74 -4.18
C GLU A 63 7.32 -10.31 -4.73
N ASN A 64 6.17 -9.61 -4.73
CA ASN A 64 6.09 -8.22 -5.19
C ASN A 64 6.41 -7.18 -4.10
N GLY A 65 6.58 -7.61 -2.85
CA GLY A 65 6.91 -6.73 -1.72
C GLY A 65 5.83 -5.73 -1.36
N GLY A 66 4.60 -5.95 -1.83
CA GLY A 66 3.48 -5.02 -1.68
C GLY A 66 3.51 -3.84 -2.65
N ALA A 67 4.39 -3.85 -3.66
CA ALA A 67 4.47 -2.80 -4.67
C ALA A 67 3.36 -2.94 -5.72
N ILE A 68 2.12 -2.71 -5.28
CA ILE A 68 0.91 -2.84 -6.12
C ILE A 68 0.27 -1.49 -6.47
N ALA A 69 0.60 -0.42 -5.74
CA ALA A 69 0.13 0.95 -5.96
C ALA A 69 0.95 1.70 -7.01
N ASN A 70 0.29 2.59 -7.74
CA ASN A 70 0.95 3.55 -8.61
C ASN A 70 1.54 4.70 -7.78
N VAL A 71 2.76 5.12 -8.13
CA VAL A 71 3.42 6.30 -7.55
C VAL A 71 3.87 7.22 -8.66
N THR A 72 3.54 8.51 -8.56
CA THR A 72 3.89 9.50 -9.60
C THR A 72 4.92 10.51 -9.09
N LEU A 73 5.90 10.81 -9.94
CA LEU A 73 6.95 11.80 -9.74
C LEU A 73 6.74 12.96 -10.70
N LEU A 74 6.79 14.19 -10.20
CA LEU A 74 6.69 15.41 -11.00
C LEU A 74 7.92 16.31 -10.74
N ASP A 75 8.65 16.64 -11.81
CA ASP A 75 9.73 17.60 -11.74
C ASP A 75 9.19 19.03 -11.66
N THR A 76 9.68 19.82 -10.72
CA THR A 76 9.34 21.24 -10.54
C THR A 76 10.61 22.08 -10.40
N ARG A 77 10.50 23.40 -10.39
CA ARG A 77 11.66 24.28 -10.13
C ARG A 77 12.20 24.16 -8.71
N GLU A 78 11.37 23.78 -7.74
CA GLU A 78 11.75 23.69 -6.32
C GLU A 78 12.31 22.30 -5.96
N GLY A 79 11.90 21.27 -6.70
CA GLY A 79 12.36 19.89 -6.53
C GLY A 79 11.35 18.89 -7.05
N CYS A 80 11.59 17.60 -6.78
CA CYS A 80 10.66 16.56 -7.16
C CYS A 80 9.45 16.53 -6.20
N VAL A 81 8.25 16.44 -6.76
CA VAL A 81 7.01 16.17 -6.05
C VAL A 81 6.66 14.69 -6.25
N LEU A 82 6.24 14.01 -5.19
CA LEU A 82 5.69 12.66 -5.23
C LEU A 82 4.19 12.69 -4.92
N ILE A 83 3.43 11.84 -5.62
CA ILE A 83 2.06 11.46 -5.25
C ILE A 83 2.12 9.99 -4.86
N ASP A 84 1.86 9.74 -3.58
CA ASP A 84 2.12 8.51 -2.83
C ASP A 84 3.60 8.11 -2.75
N ALA A 85 3.90 7.10 -1.92
CA ALA A 85 5.26 6.72 -1.56
C ALA A 85 5.50 5.21 -1.50
N GLY A 86 4.50 4.39 -1.83
CA GLY A 86 4.65 2.94 -1.90
C GLY A 86 4.55 2.22 -0.54
N PRO A 87 4.81 0.90 -0.52
CA PRO A 87 4.48 0.01 0.60
C PRO A 87 5.44 0.05 1.79
N SER A 88 6.66 0.54 1.64
CA SER A 88 7.68 0.37 2.68
C SER A 88 8.79 1.41 2.63
N HIS A 89 9.49 1.61 3.75
CA HIS A 89 10.63 2.53 3.83
C HIS A 89 11.68 2.26 2.75
N ARG A 90 11.87 0.98 2.39
CA ARG A 90 12.77 0.58 1.30
C ARG A 90 12.28 1.05 -0.08
N PHE A 91 10.97 1.03 -0.32
CA PHE A 91 10.39 1.56 -1.55
C PHE A 91 10.57 3.08 -1.61
N GLY A 92 10.27 3.79 -0.53
CA GLY A 92 10.51 5.24 -0.42
C GLY A 92 11.98 5.63 -0.64
N THR A 93 12.93 4.83 -0.15
CA THR A 93 14.36 5.04 -0.41
C THR A 93 14.71 4.88 -1.89
N ALA A 94 14.10 3.90 -2.57
CA ALA A 94 14.25 3.73 -4.01
C ALA A 94 13.62 4.89 -4.80
N LEU A 95 12.50 5.45 -4.31
CA LEU A 95 11.88 6.64 -4.89
C LEU A 95 12.75 7.89 -4.73
N ASP A 96 13.43 8.12 -3.60
CA ASP A 96 14.34 9.28 -3.45
C ASP A 96 15.52 9.18 -4.43
N ALA A 97 16.09 7.98 -4.60
CA ALA A 97 17.14 7.75 -5.59
C ALA A 97 16.62 8.00 -7.02
N LEU A 98 15.46 7.45 -7.36
CA LEU A 98 14.83 7.64 -8.66
C LEU A 98 14.52 9.11 -8.96
N ALA A 99 14.02 9.86 -7.97
CA ALA A 99 13.74 11.28 -8.10
C ALA A 99 15.01 12.07 -8.46
N ARG A 100 16.14 11.77 -7.80
CA ARG A 100 17.44 12.39 -8.10
C ARG A 100 17.93 12.01 -9.49
N ASP A 101 17.78 10.77 -9.89
CA ASP A 101 18.22 10.28 -11.21
C ASP A 101 17.42 10.93 -12.35
N LEU A 102 16.10 11.08 -12.20
CA LEU A 102 15.23 11.66 -13.22
C LEU A 102 15.30 13.19 -13.29
N THR A 103 15.44 13.86 -12.14
CA THR A 103 15.26 15.32 -12.04
C THR A 103 16.53 16.09 -11.68
N GLY A 104 17.55 15.40 -11.14
CA GLY A 104 18.73 16.02 -10.52
C GLY A 104 18.44 16.75 -9.21
N LYS A 105 17.22 16.65 -8.65
CA LYS A 105 16.75 17.43 -7.51
C LYS A 105 16.28 16.53 -6.36
N PRO A 106 16.30 17.01 -5.10
CA PRO A 106 15.72 16.26 -3.99
C PRO A 106 14.18 16.22 -4.08
N VAL A 107 13.58 15.26 -3.38
CA VAL A 107 12.14 15.30 -3.09
C VAL A 107 11.85 16.42 -2.10
N VAL A 108 10.97 17.34 -2.50
CA VAL A 108 10.56 18.49 -1.67
C VAL A 108 9.12 18.41 -1.19
N ARG A 109 8.34 17.49 -1.77
CA ARG A 109 6.94 17.29 -1.41
C ARG A 109 6.49 15.87 -1.71
N VAL A 110 5.77 15.26 -0.77
CA VAL A 110 5.09 13.97 -0.93
C VAL A 110 3.64 14.16 -0.50
N TYR A 111 2.71 14.07 -1.45
CA TYR A 111 1.29 14.01 -1.14
C TYR A 111 0.90 12.57 -0.85
N LEU A 112 0.32 12.32 0.31
CA LEU A 112 -0.28 11.03 0.63
C LEU A 112 -1.78 11.10 0.33
N THR A 113 -2.24 10.21 -0.55
CA THR A 113 -3.61 10.25 -1.04
C THR A 113 -4.60 9.76 0.02
N HIS A 114 -4.30 8.63 0.67
CA HIS A 114 -5.17 7.99 1.64
C HIS A 114 -4.40 7.04 2.57
N LEU A 115 -5.13 6.31 3.42
CA LEU A 115 -4.59 5.55 4.55
C LEU A 115 -3.79 4.30 4.16
N HIS A 116 -4.06 3.68 3.01
CA HIS A 116 -3.60 2.31 2.75
C HIS A 116 -2.08 2.17 2.67
N ALA A 117 -1.65 0.97 3.06
CA ALA A 117 -0.26 0.71 3.42
C ALA A 117 0.69 0.75 2.22
N ASP A 118 0.21 0.28 1.07
CA ASP A 118 0.86 0.28 -0.23
C ASP A 118 1.01 1.68 -0.85
N HIS A 119 0.29 2.68 -0.34
CA HIS A 119 0.43 4.08 -0.75
C HIS A 119 1.29 4.89 0.23
N SER A 120 1.05 4.71 1.54
CA SER A 120 1.51 5.65 2.55
C SER A 120 2.81 5.25 3.25
N LEU A 121 3.07 3.96 3.51
CA LEU A 121 4.14 3.55 4.44
C LEU A 121 5.55 3.87 3.95
N GLY A 122 5.76 3.92 2.64
CA GLY A 122 7.04 4.33 2.07
C GLY A 122 7.42 5.78 2.34
N ALA A 123 6.47 6.62 2.76
CA ALA A 123 6.75 7.99 3.14
C ALA A 123 7.67 8.10 4.37
N THR A 124 7.83 7.01 5.15
CA THR A 124 8.81 6.92 6.23
C THR A 124 10.27 7.09 5.78
N ALA A 125 10.55 7.06 4.47
CA ALA A 125 11.88 7.36 3.93
C ALA A 125 12.19 8.86 3.85
N PHE A 126 11.21 9.73 4.02
CA PHE A 126 11.35 11.18 3.86
C PHE A 126 11.15 11.93 5.19
N PRO A 127 11.69 13.15 5.32
CA PRO A 127 11.42 13.99 6.49
C PRO A 127 9.93 14.34 6.61
N ASP A 128 9.39 14.31 7.83
CA ASP A 128 8.00 14.68 8.12
C ASP A 128 7.58 16.04 7.53
N THR A 129 8.52 16.99 7.41
CA THR A 129 8.30 18.34 6.87
C THR A 129 8.03 18.40 5.36
N VAL A 130 8.34 17.34 4.61
CA VAL A 130 8.00 17.25 3.17
C VAL A 130 6.75 16.42 2.92
N LEU A 131 6.16 15.83 3.97
CA LEU A 131 4.98 14.97 3.89
C LEU A 131 3.70 15.78 4.08
N TRP A 132 2.81 15.73 3.08
CA TRP A 132 1.55 16.46 3.01
C TRP A 132 0.38 15.48 2.99
N ALA A 133 -0.54 15.67 3.93
CA ALA A 133 -1.76 14.86 4.04
C ALA A 133 -2.90 15.72 4.57
N GLY A 134 -4.13 15.33 4.26
CA GLY A 134 -5.28 15.94 4.91
C GLY A 134 -5.35 15.60 6.42
N PRO A 135 -6.10 16.37 7.22
CA PRO A 135 -6.21 16.16 8.66
C PRO A 135 -6.85 14.81 9.00
N GLY A 136 -7.76 14.30 8.18
CA GLY A 136 -8.35 12.98 8.36
C GLY A 136 -7.30 11.89 8.25
N LEU A 137 -6.53 11.86 7.17
CA LEU A 137 -5.45 10.90 6.98
C LEU A 137 -4.41 10.97 8.10
N ARG A 138 -4.04 12.18 8.56
CA ARG A 138 -3.11 12.35 9.69
C ARG A 138 -3.62 11.72 10.98
N THR A 139 -4.90 11.88 11.28
CA THR A 139 -5.54 11.23 12.43
C THR A 139 -5.54 9.71 12.27
N ASP A 140 -5.84 9.20 11.08
CA ASP A 140 -5.90 7.75 10.85
C ASP A 140 -4.51 7.09 10.89
N LEU A 141 -3.48 7.71 10.33
CA LEU A 141 -2.10 7.23 10.45
C LEU A 141 -1.65 7.16 11.92
N ALA A 142 -1.98 8.18 12.72
CA ALA A 142 -1.65 8.18 14.15
C ALA A 142 -2.36 7.07 14.93
N ARG A 143 -3.56 6.66 14.49
CA ARG A 143 -4.38 5.65 15.16
C ARG A 143 -4.10 4.22 14.67
N PHE A 144 -4.00 4.03 13.37
CA PHE A 144 -4.01 2.72 12.70
C PHE A 144 -2.68 2.38 12.00
N GLY A 145 -1.75 3.33 11.87
CA GLY A 145 -0.51 3.14 11.11
C GLY A 145 0.34 1.95 11.58
N ASN A 146 0.37 1.68 12.88
CA ASN A 146 1.10 0.51 13.40
C ASN A 146 0.46 -0.82 12.99
N ASP A 147 -0.87 -0.88 12.93
CA ASP A 147 -1.60 -2.07 12.52
C ASP A 147 -1.41 -2.32 11.02
N LEU A 148 -1.42 -1.25 10.22
CA LEU A 148 -1.10 -1.30 8.78
C LEU A 148 0.32 -1.81 8.54
N ALA A 149 1.33 -1.24 9.20
CA ALA A 149 2.72 -1.68 9.08
C ALA A 149 2.91 -3.13 9.54
N SER A 150 2.24 -3.53 10.63
CA SER A 150 2.28 -4.91 11.14
C SER A 150 1.60 -5.89 10.19
N GLY A 151 0.43 -5.52 9.64
CA GLY A 151 -0.29 -6.31 8.64
C GLY A 151 0.54 -6.52 7.38
N MET A 152 1.13 -5.45 6.85
CA MET A 152 2.00 -5.51 5.69
C MET A 152 3.27 -6.35 5.98
N TYR A 153 3.85 -6.28 7.19
CA TYR A 153 4.98 -7.12 7.58
C TYR A 153 4.64 -8.62 7.55
N ARG A 154 3.42 -9.01 7.98
CA ARG A 154 3.00 -10.43 7.94
C ARG A 154 2.95 -11.00 6.52
N VAL A 155 2.67 -10.16 5.52
CA VAL A 155 2.55 -10.58 4.12
C VAL A 155 3.87 -10.42 3.37
N ALA A 156 4.50 -9.25 3.45
CA ALA A 156 5.69 -8.89 2.67
C ALA A 156 7.03 -9.19 3.38
N GLY A 157 7.02 -9.52 4.68
CA GLY A 157 8.19 -9.94 5.44
C GLY A 157 9.32 -8.90 5.44
N ASP A 158 10.53 -9.32 5.04
CA ASP A 158 11.74 -8.48 5.10
C ASP A 158 11.67 -7.19 4.28
N TRP A 159 10.78 -7.11 3.29
CA TRP A 159 10.52 -5.87 2.54
C TRP A 159 10.10 -4.70 3.45
N MET A 160 9.49 -5.01 4.59
CA MET A 160 9.01 -4.05 5.57
C MET A 160 10.04 -3.67 6.62
N ARG A 161 11.25 -4.26 6.61
CA ARG A 161 12.30 -3.96 7.59
C ARG A 161 12.60 -2.46 7.60
N GLY A 162 12.49 -1.84 8.79
CA GLY A 162 12.75 -0.41 8.99
C GLY A 162 11.56 0.48 8.66
N THR A 163 10.42 -0.10 8.26
CA THR A 163 9.20 0.68 8.01
C THR A 163 8.51 0.96 9.34
N GLY A 164 8.37 2.25 9.65
CA GLY A 164 7.53 2.73 10.74
C GLY A 164 6.19 3.28 10.24
N VAL A 165 5.67 4.27 10.95
CA VAL A 165 4.46 5.00 10.57
C VAL A 165 4.86 6.39 10.05
N PRO A 166 4.44 6.78 8.84
CA PRO A 166 4.65 8.15 8.34
C PRO A 166 3.98 9.18 9.25
N LYS A 167 4.62 10.34 9.43
CA LYS A 167 4.07 11.43 10.26
C LYS A 167 4.01 12.72 9.46
N PRO A 168 3.00 12.90 8.57
CA PRO A 168 2.89 14.12 7.80
C PRO A 168 2.83 15.36 8.69
N ALA A 169 3.78 16.28 8.53
CA ALA A 169 3.81 17.52 9.28
C ALA A 169 3.01 18.62 8.57
N MET A 170 2.85 18.53 7.26
CA MET A 170 2.16 19.53 6.44
C MET A 170 0.72 19.12 6.13
N GLU A 171 -0.14 20.12 5.93
CA GLU A 171 -1.56 19.92 5.63
C GLU A 171 -1.80 20.10 4.13
N ALA A 172 -2.30 19.06 3.47
CA ALA A 172 -2.80 19.15 2.10
C ALA A 172 -4.17 19.84 2.13
N ARG A 173 -4.16 21.17 1.93
CA ARG A 173 -5.38 21.99 1.94
C ARG A 173 -6.14 21.84 0.64
N GLU A 174 -7.46 21.79 0.72
CA GLU A 174 -8.31 21.83 -0.46
C GLU A 174 -8.17 23.18 -1.18
N GLY A 175 -8.20 23.15 -2.52
CA GLY A 175 -8.06 24.32 -3.37
C GLY A 175 -6.79 24.31 -4.22
N ALA A 176 -6.46 25.47 -4.79
CA ALA A 176 -5.33 25.61 -5.69
C ALA A 176 -4.04 25.95 -4.94
N GLU A 177 -2.92 25.37 -5.37
CA GLU A 177 -1.57 25.72 -4.94
C GLU A 177 -0.56 25.60 -6.07
N ASP A 178 0.59 26.25 -5.92
CA ASP A 178 1.72 26.16 -6.84
C ASP A 178 2.92 25.54 -6.11
N VAL A 179 3.58 24.59 -6.78
CA VAL A 179 4.84 24.00 -6.32
C VAL A 179 5.84 24.12 -7.45
N GLY A 180 6.80 25.04 -7.33
CA GLY A 180 7.87 25.22 -8.31
C GLY A 180 7.38 25.49 -9.74
N GLY A 181 6.21 26.13 -9.93
CA GLY A 181 5.60 26.42 -11.23
C GLY A 181 4.64 25.37 -11.78
N ARG A 182 4.35 24.30 -11.03
CA ARG A 182 3.23 23.39 -11.32
C ARG A 182 2.04 23.77 -10.45
N ARG A 183 0.89 23.97 -11.09
CA ARG A 183 -0.34 24.37 -10.40
C ARG A 183 -1.22 23.17 -10.16
N PHE A 184 -1.41 22.83 -8.89
CA PHE A 184 -2.27 21.75 -8.45
C PHE A 184 -3.58 22.31 -7.92
N ARG A 185 -4.68 21.61 -8.19
CA ARG A 185 -5.95 21.77 -7.50
C ARG A 185 -6.22 20.49 -6.71
N LEU A 186 -6.21 20.62 -5.39
CA LEU A 186 -6.45 19.53 -4.45
C LEU A 186 -7.93 19.47 -4.11
N LEU A 187 -8.51 18.28 -4.17
CA LEU A 187 -9.87 17.99 -3.75
C LEU A 187 -9.80 16.96 -2.62
N ARG A 188 -10.41 17.29 -1.47
CA ARG A 188 -10.55 16.35 -0.36
C ARG A 188 -11.90 15.67 -0.46
N LEU A 189 -11.89 14.42 -0.86
CA LEU A 189 -13.06 13.58 -1.04
C LEU A 189 -13.07 12.49 0.04
N SER A 190 -14.03 11.58 -0.05
CA SER A 190 -14.11 10.40 0.82
C SER A 190 -14.92 9.33 0.12
N GLY A 191 -14.62 8.08 0.41
CA GLY A 191 -15.41 6.94 -0.02
C GLY A 191 -14.62 5.64 -0.07
N HIS A 192 -13.38 5.70 -0.56
CA HIS A 192 -12.47 4.56 -0.48
C HIS A 192 -11.92 4.43 0.94
N THR A 193 -11.58 5.56 1.54
CA THR A 193 -11.32 5.69 2.97
C THR A 193 -12.12 6.86 3.56
N ARG A 194 -11.90 7.13 4.84
CA ARG A 194 -12.51 8.28 5.53
C ARG A 194 -12.10 9.63 4.93
N GLU A 195 -10.92 9.71 4.33
CA GLU A 195 -10.43 10.91 3.63
C GLU A 195 -9.49 10.52 2.50
N ASP A 196 -9.87 10.87 1.28
CA ASP A 196 -9.17 10.56 0.05
C ASP A 196 -8.80 11.87 -0.66
N LEU A 197 -7.52 12.08 -0.94
CA LEU A 197 -7.02 13.26 -1.63
C LEU A 197 -6.89 12.97 -3.14
N CYS A 198 -7.60 13.78 -3.93
CA CYS A 198 -7.50 13.81 -5.39
C CYS A 198 -6.73 15.06 -5.81
N LEU A 199 -5.75 14.92 -6.72
CA LEU A 199 -4.94 16.02 -7.23
C LEU A 199 -5.15 16.19 -8.72
N PHE A 200 -5.43 17.43 -9.15
CA PHE A 200 -5.49 17.80 -10.55
C PHE A 200 -4.38 18.80 -10.89
N GLU A 201 -3.43 18.43 -11.74
CA GLU A 201 -2.39 19.35 -12.23
C GLU A 201 -2.92 20.07 -13.48
N GLU A 202 -3.21 21.37 -13.32
CA GLU A 202 -4.03 22.11 -14.27
C GLU A 202 -3.34 22.38 -15.61
N ALA A 203 -2.00 22.48 -15.62
CA ALA A 203 -1.24 22.83 -16.82
C ALA A 203 -1.10 21.66 -17.80
N SER A 204 -0.91 20.45 -17.27
CA SER A 204 -0.78 19.21 -18.04
C SER A 204 -2.10 18.44 -18.16
N GLY A 205 -3.14 18.84 -17.42
CA GLY A 205 -4.44 18.17 -17.43
C GLY A 205 -4.37 16.76 -16.84
N LEU A 206 -3.44 16.51 -15.92
CA LEU A 206 -3.25 15.21 -15.27
C LEU A 206 -4.09 15.12 -13.99
N LEU A 207 -4.80 14.01 -13.81
CA LEU A 207 -5.64 13.74 -12.65
C LEU A 207 -5.15 12.52 -11.88
N PHE A 208 -4.98 12.67 -10.57
CA PHE A 208 -4.49 11.65 -9.65
C PHE A 208 -5.52 11.45 -8.53
N PRO A 209 -6.54 10.59 -8.74
CA PRO A 209 -7.61 10.36 -7.76
C PRO A 209 -7.22 9.41 -6.61
N GLY A 210 -6.00 8.85 -6.63
CA GLY A 210 -5.64 7.72 -5.76
C GLY A 210 -6.60 6.56 -5.96
N ASP A 211 -6.89 5.84 -4.88
CA ASP A 211 -7.80 4.70 -4.91
C ASP A 211 -9.28 5.07 -4.95
N LEU A 212 -9.64 6.35 -5.18
CA LEU A 212 -11.01 6.62 -5.60
C LEU A 212 -11.30 6.03 -6.98
N VAL A 213 -10.27 5.75 -7.79
CA VAL A 213 -10.39 5.13 -9.12
C VAL A 213 -9.40 3.97 -9.26
N PHE A 214 -9.92 2.83 -9.70
CA PHE A 214 -9.16 1.63 -10.09
C PHE A 214 -9.38 1.33 -11.57
N LEU A 215 -8.37 0.77 -12.24
CA LEU A 215 -8.50 0.35 -13.64
C LEU A 215 -7.80 -0.98 -13.89
N ASP A 216 -8.46 -1.90 -14.59
CA ASP A 216 -8.02 -3.29 -14.82
C ASP A 216 -7.67 -4.09 -13.54
N ARG A 217 -7.95 -3.52 -12.34
CA ARG A 217 -7.87 -4.13 -11.02
C ARG A 217 -9.18 -3.93 -10.26
N ALA A 218 -9.56 -4.89 -9.44
CA ALA A 218 -10.70 -4.74 -8.54
C ALA A 218 -10.35 -3.81 -7.39
N ALA A 219 -11.33 -3.01 -6.96
CA ALA A 219 -11.18 -2.08 -5.86
C ALA A 219 -11.25 -2.83 -4.52
N THR A 220 -10.38 -2.46 -3.57
CA THR A 220 -10.42 -2.96 -2.18
C THR A 220 -11.39 -2.11 -1.37
N THR A 221 -12.18 -2.72 -0.47
CA THR A 221 -13.27 -2.04 0.24
C THR A 221 -13.18 -1.99 1.78
N PRO A 222 -12.10 -2.38 2.49
CA PRO A 222 -12.13 -2.60 3.94
C PRO A 222 -12.46 -1.36 4.79
N ASP A 223 -12.22 -0.16 4.25
CA ASP A 223 -12.48 1.13 4.90
C ASP A 223 -13.52 1.97 4.13
N ALA A 224 -14.23 1.35 3.19
CA ALA A 224 -15.02 2.06 2.20
C ALA A 224 -16.43 2.42 2.71
N ASP A 225 -16.88 3.62 2.33
CA ASP A 225 -18.28 4.07 2.38
C ASP A 225 -18.80 4.12 0.94
N LEU A 226 -19.50 3.07 0.50
CA LEU A 226 -19.91 2.91 -0.90
C LEU A 226 -20.79 4.08 -1.41
N PRO A 227 -21.80 4.57 -0.67
CA PRO A 227 -22.56 5.75 -1.08
C PRO A 227 -21.70 7.01 -1.28
N ARG A 228 -20.76 7.29 -0.36
CA ARG A 228 -19.84 8.43 -0.51
C ARG A 228 -18.89 8.23 -1.68
N TRP A 229 -18.38 7.02 -1.88
CA TRP A 229 -17.47 6.71 -2.97
C TRP A 229 -18.12 6.94 -4.34
N ARG A 230 -19.38 6.51 -4.53
CA ARG A 230 -20.13 6.83 -5.75
C ARG A 230 -20.30 8.33 -5.96
N THR A 231 -20.45 9.10 -4.88
CA THR A 231 -20.51 10.57 -4.97
C THR A 231 -19.16 11.15 -5.38
N ALA A 232 -18.06 10.68 -4.79
CA ALA A 232 -16.71 11.08 -5.15
C ALA A 232 -16.38 10.77 -6.62
N LEU A 233 -16.76 9.58 -7.11
CA LEU A 233 -16.59 9.17 -8.52
C LEU A 233 -17.34 10.10 -9.49
N ARG A 234 -18.54 10.56 -9.14
CA ARG A 234 -19.28 11.56 -9.93
C ARG A 234 -18.55 12.90 -9.95
N THR A 235 -18.08 13.38 -8.79
CA THR A 235 -17.28 14.61 -8.70
C THR A 235 -16.00 14.52 -9.56
N ILE A 236 -15.32 13.37 -9.55
CA ILE A 236 -14.11 13.13 -10.35
C ILE A 236 -14.44 13.14 -11.85
N ALA A 237 -15.57 12.55 -12.24
CA ALA A 237 -16.00 12.49 -13.65
C ALA A 237 -16.24 13.88 -14.26
N ASP A 238 -16.55 14.89 -13.46
CA ASP A 238 -16.77 16.27 -13.91
C ASP A 238 -15.46 17.07 -14.08
N ILE A 239 -14.30 16.50 -13.73
CA ILE A 239 -13.00 17.16 -13.87
C ILE A 239 -12.50 17.01 -15.32
N PRO A 240 -12.21 18.12 -16.04
CA PRO A 240 -11.79 18.09 -17.43
C PRO A 240 -10.30 17.73 -17.57
N CYS A 241 -9.94 16.48 -17.24
CA CYS A 241 -8.60 15.96 -17.38
C CYS A 241 -8.36 15.37 -18.78
N GLY A 242 -7.10 15.44 -19.23
CA GLY A 242 -6.64 14.79 -20.47
C GLY A 242 -6.06 13.39 -20.22
N LEU A 243 -5.56 13.14 -19.01
CA LEU A 243 -5.07 11.83 -18.58
C LEU A 243 -5.31 11.64 -17.07
N LEU A 244 -5.90 10.50 -16.71
CA LEU A 244 -6.13 10.05 -15.35
C LEU A 244 -5.14 8.93 -15.01
N VAL A 245 -4.48 9.02 -13.86
CA VAL A 245 -3.61 7.98 -13.31
C VAL A 245 -4.26 7.43 -12.04
N PRO A 246 -4.89 6.25 -12.08
CA PRO A 246 -5.58 5.67 -10.92
C PRO A 246 -4.58 5.28 -9.83
N GLY A 247 -5.05 5.02 -8.61
CA GLY A 247 -4.22 4.46 -7.55
C GLY A 247 -3.67 3.07 -7.90
N HIS A 248 -4.44 2.31 -8.68
CA HIS A 248 -3.99 1.06 -9.30
C HIS A 248 -4.49 0.93 -10.74
N GLY A 249 -3.59 0.47 -11.63
CA GLY A 249 -3.93 0.24 -13.03
C GLY A 249 -3.18 1.15 -14.00
N PRO A 250 -3.37 0.97 -15.31
CA PRO A 250 -2.78 1.85 -16.30
C PRO A 250 -3.39 3.26 -16.24
N ALA A 251 -2.64 4.26 -16.70
CA ALA A 251 -3.20 5.58 -16.96
C ALA A 251 -4.10 5.55 -18.21
N GLU A 252 -5.09 6.42 -18.27
CA GLU A 252 -6.02 6.50 -19.41
C GLU A 252 -6.48 7.94 -19.70
N ALA A 253 -6.91 8.20 -20.93
CA ALA A 253 -7.46 9.49 -21.35
C ALA A 253 -9.00 9.56 -21.32
N GLY A 254 -9.64 8.54 -20.76
CA GLY A 254 -11.09 8.36 -20.76
C GLY A 254 -11.68 8.29 -19.36
N ARG A 255 -12.75 7.51 -19.24
CA ARG A 255 -13.51 7.30 -17.99
C ARG A 255 -13.63 5.82 -17.60
N ARG A 256 -12.83 4.93 -18.21
CA ARG A 256 -12.96 3.48 -18.05
C ARG A 256 -12.74 3.06 -16.60
N GLY A 257 -11.76 3.65 -15.91
CA GLY A 257 -11.50 3.41 -14.49
C GLY A 257 -12.63 3.89 -13.60
N ILE A 258 -13.20 5.07 -13.88
CA ILE A 258 -14.36 5.59 -13.14
C ILE A 258 -15.55 4.64 -13.31
N ASP A 259 -15.85 4.24 -14.55
CA ASP A 259 -16.94 3.33 -14.88
C ASP A 259 -16.75 1.94 -14.29
N GLN A 260 -15.55 1.39 -14.41
CA GLN A 260 -15.20 0.10 -13.86
C GLN A 260 -15.32 0.12 -12.34
N THR A 261 -14.81 1.17 -11.68
CA THR A 261 -14.91 1.29 -10.22
C THR A 261 -16.38 1.35 -9.81
N LEU A 262 -17.21 2.19 -10.44
CA LEU A 262 -18.65 2.24 -10.18
C LEU A 262 -19.33 0.88 -10.36
N ALA A 263 -19.10 0.22 -11.50
CA ALA A 263 -19.68 -1.08 -11.80
C ALA A 263 -19.23 -2.16 -10.81
N TRP A 264 -17.98 -2.09 -10.32
CA TRP A 264 -17.44 -2.97 -9.29
C TRP A 264 -18.15 -2.78 -7.96
N LEU A 265 -18.31 -1.54 -7.48
CA LEU A 265 -19.03 -1.27 -6.24
C LEU A 265 -20.48 -1.77 -6.31
N ASP A 266 -21.16 -1.54 -7.44
CA ASP A 266 -22.53 -2.01 -7.68
C ASP A 266 -22.62 -3.54 -7.67
N ALA A 267 -21.68 -4.23 -8.31
CA ALA A 267 -21.65 -5.69 -8.34
C ALA A 267 -21.35 -6.31 -6.97
N VAL A 268 -20.43 -5.71 -6.20
CA VAL A 268 -20.11 -6.14 -4.84
C VAL A 268 -21.34 -6.03 -3.94
N GLU A 269 -21.96 -4.84 -3.89
CA GLU A 269 -23.12 -4.57 -3.04
C GLU A 269 -24.32 -5.45 -3.43
N ALA A 270 -24.62 -5.57 -4.73
CA ALA A 270 -25.70 -6.42 -5.21
C ALA A 270 -25.45 -7.90 -4.92
N GLY A 271 -24.22 -8.38 -5.11
CA GLY A 271 -23.86 -9.78 -4.88
C GLY A 271 -23.98 -10.19 -3.41
N ILE A 272 -23.46 -9.36 -2.50
CA ILE A 272 -23.53 -9.60 -1.05
C ILE A 272 -24.98 -9.46 -0.57
N GLY A 273 -25.68 -8.40 -0.99
CA GLY A 273 -27.08 -8.19 -0.65
C GLY A 273 -27.98 -9.34 -1.09
N ALA A 274 -27.84 -9.82 -2.33
CA ALA A 274 -28.60 -10.98 -2.80
C ALA A 274 -28.26 -12.27 -2.02
N GLY A 275 -27.00 -12.43 -1.59
CA GLY A 275 -26.58 -13.52 -0.73
C GLY A 275 -27.25 -13.48 0.64
N PHE A 276 -27.28 -12.30 1.26
CA PHE A 276 -27.96 -12.06 2.53
C PHE A 276 -29.46 -12.36 2.45
N GLU A 277 -30.16 -11.87 1.42
CA GLU A 277 -31.62 -12.12 1.25
C GLU A 277 -31.94 -13.61 1.03
N LEU A 278 -30.99 -14.38 0.52
CA LEU A 278 -31.11 -15.84 0.35
C LEU A 278 -30.72 -16.63 1.62
N GLY A 279 -30.26 -15.97 2.68
CA GLY A 279 -29.81 -16.60 3.93
C GLY A 279 -28.53 -17.41 3.76
N LEU A 280 -27.68 -17.06 2.79
CA LEU A 280 -26.42 -17.74 2.52
C LEU A 280 -25.34 -17.36 3.54
N ASP A 281 -24.47 -18.31 3.86
CA ASP A 281 -23.31 -18.04 4.69
C ASP A 281 -22.17 -17.34 3.93
N VAL A 282 -21.16 -16.87 4.66
CA VAL A 282 -19.98 -16.17 4.11
C VAL A 282 -19.33 -16.96 2.97
N THR A 283 -19.14 -18.27 3.13
CA THR A 283 -18.44 -19.10 2.15
C THR A 283 -19.29 -19.32 0.90
N GLU A 284 -20.59 -19.46 1.07
CA GLU A 284 -21.55 -19.57 -0.03
C GLU A 284 -21.60 -18.28 -0.84
N ILE A 285 -21.63 -17.11 -0.19
CA ILE A 285 -21.63 -15.81 -0.87
C ILE A 285 -20.32 -15.61 -1.66
N MET A 286 -19.16 -15.89 -1.06
CA MET A 286 -17.85 -15.80 -1.74
C MET A 286 -17.77 -16.67 -3.01
N ALA A 287 -18.41 -17.83 -2.98
CA ALA A 287 -18.42 -18.80 -4.08
C ALA A 287 -19.39 -18.43 -5.22
N ARG A 288 -20.28 -17.46 -5.02
CA ARG A 288 -21.23 -17.03 -6.06
C ARG A 288 -20.50 -16.50 -7.29
N PRO A 289 -21.02 -16.76 -8.51
CA PRO A 289 -20.44 -16.21 -9.73
C PRO A 289 -20.42 -14.68 -9.68
N LEU A 290 -19.33 -14.09 -10.18
CA LEU A 290 -19.26 -12.65 -10.44
C LEU A 290 -19.79 -12.39 -11.85
N PRO A 291 -20.18 -11.16 -12.18
CA PRO A 291 -20.52 -10.81 -13.56
C PRO A 291 -19.37 -11.12 -14.53
N ASP A 292 -19.69 -11.60 -15.74
CA ASP A 292 -18.70 -12.04 -16.74
C ASP A 292 -17.61 -10.98 -17.04
N TRP A 293 -17.95 -9.69 -17.00
CA TRP A 293 -16.99 -8.62 -17.23
C TRP A 293 -15.90 -8.53 -16.15
N ALA A 294 -16.13 -9.09 -14.96
CA ALA A 294 -15.15 -9.11 -13.88
C ALA A 294 -13.99 -10.07 -14.13
N ASP A 295 -14.14 -11.03 -15.05
CA ASP A 295 -13.05 -11.96 -15.42
C ASP A 295 -11.87 -11.23 -16.08
N GLY A 296 -12.11 -10.06 -16.69
CA GLY A 296 -11.08 -9.20 -17.25
C GLY A 296 -10.36 -8.31 -16.24
N ILE A 297 -10.73 -8.39 -14.95
CA ILE A 297 -10.24 -7.50 -13.90
C ILE A 297 -9.33 -8.29 -12.95
N ALA A 298 -8.09 -7.82 -12.80
CA ALA A 298 -7.14 -8.43 -11.90
C ALA A 298 -7.67 -8.47 -10.46
N VAL A 299 -7.38 -9.57 -9.76
CA VAL A 299 -7.76 -9.85 -8.36
C VAL A 299 -9.25 -9.74 -8.04
N ALA A 300 -10.16 -9.73 -9.02
CA ALA A 300 -11.60 -9.59 -8.79
C ALA A 300 -12.16 -10.60 -7.76
N ARG A 301 -11.89 -11.90 -7.95
CA ARG A 301 -12.35 -12.93 -7.00
C ARG A 301 -11.76 -12.72 -5.59
N TYR A 302 -10.51 -12.31 -5.51
CA TYR A 302 -9.81 -12.09 -4.26
C TYR A 302 -10.39 -10.88 -3.50
N GLU A 303 -10.58 -9.76 -4.17
CA GLU A 303 -11.15 -8.56 -3.54
C GLU A 303 -12.64 -8.75 -3.22
N TYR A 304 -13.42 -9.44 -4.06
CA TYR A 304 -14.81 -9.76 -3.74
C TYR A 304 -14.91 -10.59 -2.44
N ALA A 305 -14.07 -11.60 -2.27
CA ALA A 305 -14.06 -12.39 -1.04
C ALA A 305 -13.71 -11.52 0.18
N ARG A 306 -12.76 -10.59 0.03
CA ARG A 306 -12.44 -9.62 1.09
C ARG A 306 -13.62 -8.71 1.40
N SER A 307 -14.33 -8.21 0.38
CA SER A 307 -15.53 -7.39 0.55
C SER A 307 -16.62 -8.12 1.35
N VAL A 308 -16.87 -9.40 1.04
CA VAL A 308 -17.84 -10.22 1.80
C VAL A 308 -17.50 -10.24 3.29
N MET A 309 -16.22 -10.38 3.65
CA MET A 309 -15.79 -10.54 5.04
C MET A 309 -16.10 -9.34 5.95
N HIS A 310 -16.23 -8.12 5.40
CA HIS A 310 -16.48 -6.93 6.20
C HIS A 310 -17.82 -6.26 5.90
N LEU A 311 -18.34 -6.35 4.67
CA LEU A 311 -19.65 -5.76 4.32
C LEU A 311 -20.84 -6.62 4.75
N LEU A 312 -20.71 -7.95 4.72
CA LEU A 312 -21.82 -8.81 5.17
C LEU A 312 -22.18 -8.58 6.64
N PRO A 313 -21.21 -8.54 7.58
CA PRO A 313 -21.52 -8.22 8.98
C PRO A 313 -22.19 -6.85 9.17
N GLU A 314 -21.86 -5.85 8.35
CA GLU A 314 -22.51 -4.53 8.38
C GLU A 314 -23.97 -4.61 7.93
N ILE A 315 -24.25 -5.35 6.84
CA ILE A 315 -25.61 -5.59 6.36
C ILE A 315 -26.43 -6.36 7.39
N GLU A 316 -25.86 -7.40 8.00
CA GLU A 316 -26.50 -8.17 9.06
C GLU A 316 -26.83 -7.29 10.27
N ALA A 317 -25.90 -6.44 10.70
CA ALA A 317 -26.10 -5.54 11.84
C ALA A 317 -27.19 -4.49 11.58
N ASP A 318 -27.32 -4.01 10.34
CA ASP A 318 -28.33 -3.02 9.94
C ASP A 318 -29.73 -3.63 9.77
N ARG A 319 -29.82 -4.83 9.19
CA ARG A 319 -31.10 -5.40 8.73
C ARG A 319 -31.69 -6.47 9.63
N LEU A 320 -30.89 -7.16 10.44
CA LEU A 320 -31.41 -8.21 11.33
C LEU A 320 -31.99 -7.62 12.62
N PRO A 321 -33.11 -8.16 13.12
CA PRO A 321 -33.69 -7.71 14.37
C PRO A 321 -32.76 -8.07 15.54
N ASN A 322 -32.61 -7.14 16.49
CA ASN A 322 -31.92 -7.44 17.73
C ASN A 322 -32.81 -8.34 18.62
N LEU A 323 -32.58 -9.64 18.57
CA LEU A 323 -33.34 -10.64 19.32
C LEU A 323 -33.18 -10.51 20.85
N SER A 324 -32.15 -9.79 21.34
CA SER A 324 -31.99 -9.51 22.77
C SER A 324 -32.88 -8.36 23.29
N ALA A 325 -33.55 -7.65 22.38
CA ALA A 325 -34.46 -6.55 22.69
C ALA A 325 -35.95 -6.93 22.51
N LEU A 326 -36.24 -8.19 22.19
CA LEU A 326 -37.58 -8.78 22.04
C LEU A 326 -37.94 -9.64 23.26
#